data_AF-A0AAN5VJP0-F1
#
_entry.id   AF-A0AAN5VJP0-F1
#
_cell.length_a   1.000
_cell.length_b   1.000
_cell.length_c   1.000
_cell.angle_alpha   90.00
_cell.angle_beta   90.00
_cell.angle_gamma   90.00
#
_symmetry.space_group_name_H-M   'P 1'
#
loop_
_entity.id
_entity.type
_entity.pdbx_description
1 polymer ?
#
loop_
_entity_poly.entity_id
_entity_poly.type
_entity_poly.pdbx_seq_one_letter_code
_entity_poly.pdbx_strand_id
1 'polypeptide(L)' 'MKVSADDGTLSLNKTAKGLKEIAGITIYKNKDTGELKNMVQLLDELKGKWGELREDEQKGLAEAIAGKLFAVLSSDI' A
#
# COMPACT_ATOMS: atom_id res chain seq x y z
N MET A 1 -17.29 16.58 11.16
CA MET A 1 -16.46 15.35 11.16
C MET A 1 -15.03 15.76 10.84
N LYS A 2 -14.16 15.91 11.86
CA LYS A 2 -12.72 15.99 11.63
C LYS A 2 -12.22 14.55 11.53
N VAL A 3 -12.19 14.02 10.31
CA VAL A 3 -11.41 12.81 10.06
C VAL A 3 -9.97 13.29 10.04
N SER A 4 -9.22 12.97 11.09
CA SER A 4 -7.77 13.12 11.11
C SER A 4 -7.20 12.22 10.00
N ALA A 5 -7.10 12.77 8.80
CA ALA A 5 -6.57 12.10 7.62
C ALA A 5 -5.07 12.35 7.43
N ASP A 6 -4.48 13.21 8.27
CA ASP A 6 -3.11 13.74 8.14
C ASP A 6 -2.01 12.87 8.77
N ASP A 7 -2.33 11.81 9.52
CA ASP A 7 -1.32 11.03 10.27
C ASP A 7 -0.68 9.88 9.48
N GLY A 8 -0.92 9.78 8.17
CA GLY A 8 -0.41 8.70 7.33
C GLY A 8 -1.16 7.36 7.48
N THR A 9 -2.09 7.22 8.41
CA THR A 9 -2.87 5.99 8.61
C THR A 9 -3.91 5.80 7.49
N LEU A 10 -4.44 6.89 6.95
CA LEU A 10 -5.44 6.87 5.89
C LEU A 10 -4.86 6.49 4.52
N SER A 11 -3.62 6.89 4.22
CA SER A 11 -2.87 6.49 3.03
C SER A 11 -2.38 5.03 3.11
N LEU A 12 -1.97 4.59 4.31
CA LEU A 12 -1.68 3.18 4.59
C LEU A 12 -2.91 2.30 4.34
N ASN A 13 -4.11 2.74 4.74
CA ASN A 13 -5.35 2.00 4.51
C ASN A 13 -5.68 1.82 3.01
N LYS A 14 -5.46 2.85 2.17
CA LYS A 14 -5.68 2.73 0.71
C LYS A 14 -4.67 1.79 0.04
N THR A 15 -3.40 1.92 0.41
CA THR A 15 -2.33 1.04 -0.11
C THR A 15 -2.55 -0.40 0.31
N ALA A 16 -2.86 -0.62 1.60
CA ALA A 16 -3.14 -1.94 2.16
C ALA A 16 -4.37 -2.59 1.52
N LYS A 17 -5.41 -1.80 1.24
CA LYS A 17 -6.59 -2.25 0.53
C LYS A 17 -6.27 -2.66 -0.90
N GLY A 18 -5.57 -1.81 -1.66
CA GLY A 18 -5.15 -2.12 -3.04
C GLY A 18 -4.28 -3.36 -3.13
N LEU A 19 -3.25 -3.48 -2.27
CA LEU A 19 -2.39 -4.66 -2.20
C LEU A 19 -3.18 -5.94 -1.92
N LYS A 20 -4.17 -5.88 -1.01
CA LYS A 20 -4.99 -7.04 -0.65
C LYS A 20 -6.00 -7.41 -1.75
N GLU A 21 -6.72 -6.44 -2.29
CA GLU A 21 -7.81 -6.68 -3.25
C GLU A 21 -7.30 -7.00 -4.65
N ILE A 22 -6.20 -6.38 -5.08
CA ILE A 22 -5.65 -6.52 -6.44
C ILE A 22 -4.59 -7.61 -6.50
N ALA A 23 -3.65 -7.63 -5.55
CA ALA A 23 -2.51 -8.54 -5.58
C ALA A 23 -2.59 -9.66 -4.53
N GLY A 24 -3.63 -9.70 -3.68
CA GLY A 24 -3.73 -10.68 -2.59
C GLY A 24 -2.60 -10.57 -1.57
N ILE A 25 -1.95 -9.42 -1.46
CA ILE A 25 -0.80 -9.18 -0.56
C ILE A 25 -1.30 -8.52 0.72
N THR A 26 -0.93 -9.08 1.86
CA THR A 26 -1.19 -8.47 3.16
C THR A 26 -0.02 -7.62 3.62
N ILE A 27 -0.34 -6.49 4.27
CA ILE A 27 0.66 -5.59 4.89
C ILE A 27 1.23 -6.11 6.20
N TYR A 28 0.60 -7.12 6.81
CA TYR A 28 1.10 -7.69 8.06
C TYR A 28 2.21 -8.68 7.77
N LYS A 29 3.34 -8.50 8.45
CA LYS A 29 4.38 -9.51 8.58
C LYS A 29 4.00 -10.51 9.66
N ASN A 30 3.48 -10.02 10.78
CA ASN A 30 2.93 -10.83 11.87
C ASN A 30 1.65 -10.18 12.39
N LYS A 31 0.52 -10.90 12.30
CA LYS A 31 -0.79 -10.38 12.73
C LYS A 31 -0.98 -10.37 14.24
N ASP A 32 -0.36 -11.30 14.95
CA ASP A 32 -0.52 -11.46 16.40
C ASP A 32 0.19 -10.34 17.17
N THR A 33 1.29 -9.84 16.62
CA THR A 33 2.09 -8.74 17.19
C THR A 33 1.78 -7.37 16.57
N GLY A 34 1.05 -7.34 15.44
CA GLY A 34 0.80 -6.13 14.67
C GLY A 34 2.00 -5.65 13.83
N GLU A 35 3.06 -6.46 13.71
CA GLU A 35 4.25 -6.11 12.91
C GLU A 35 3.88 -5.97 11.42
N LEU A 36 4.20 -4.82 10.83
CA LEU A 36 3.96 -4.51 9.43
C LEU A 36 5.18 -4.78 8.55
N LYS A 37 4.93 -5.17 7.31
CA LYS A 37 5.96 -5.22 6.26
C LYS A 37 6.38 -3.81 5.87
N ASN A 38 7.67 -3.62 5.65
CA ASN A 38 8.17 -2.39 5.06
C ASN A 38 7.90 -2.35 3.53
N MET A 39 8.07 -1.18 2.91
CA MET A 39 7.77 -1.01 1.48
C MET A 39 8.60 -1.92 0.57
N VAL A 40 9.86 -2.19 0.91
CA VAL A 40 10.72 -3.07 0.10
C VAL A 40 10.17 -4.49 0.09
N GLN A 41 9.75 -5.01 1.24
CA GLN A 41 9.12 -6.33 1.34
C GLN A 41 7.81 -6.41 0.55
N LEU A 42 6.99 -5.37 0.60
CA LEU A 42 5.73 -5.32 -0.16
C LEU A 42 5.98 -5.29 -1.67
N LEU A 43 6.97 -4.53 -2.12
CA LEU A 43 7.32 -4.43 -3.53
C LEU A 43 7.97 -5.72 -4.05
N ASP A 44 8.77 -6.41 -3.23
CA ASP A 44 9.37 -7.70 -3.58
C ASP A 44 8.30 -8.80 -3.75
N GLU A 45 7.32 -8.87 -2.85
CA GLU A 45 6.17 -9.76 -3.01
C GLU A 45 5.31 -9.40 -4.23
N LEU A 46 5.15 -8.11 -4.49
CA LEU A 46 4.39 -7.64 -5.65
C LEU A 46 5.08 -7.99 -6.97
N LYS A 47 6.41 -7.91 -7.02
CA LYS A 47 7.20 -8.25 -8.21
C LYS A 47 6.86 -9.64 -8.74
N GLY A 48 6.66 -10.61 -7.85
CA GLY A 48 6.31 -11.99 -8.23
C GLY A 48 4.94 -12.15 -8.88
N LYS A 49 4.01 -11.21 -8.64
CA LYS A 49 2.62 -11.26 -9.13
C LYS A 49 2.33 -10.23 -10.22
N TRP A 50 3.21 -9.25 -10.40
CA TRP A 50 2.96 -8.10 -11.26
C TRP A 50 2.60 -8.48 -12.70
N GLY A 51 3.29 -9.48 -13.27
CA GLY A 51 3.03 -9.97 -14.62
C GLY A 51 1.72 -10.75 -14.80
N GLU A 52 1.09 -11.16 -13.71
CA GLU A 52 -0.19 -11.89 -13.72
C GLU A 52 -1.40 -10.94 -13.63
N LEU A 53 -1.17 -9.68 -13.24
CA LEU A 53 -2.20 -8.66 -13.14
C LEU A 53 -2.56 -8.12 -14.52
N ARG A 54 -3.85 -7.82 -14.72
CA ARG A 54 -4.31 -7.08 -15.90
C ARG A 54 -3.84 -5.63 -15.84
N GLU A 55 -3.83 -4.94 -16.98
CA GLU A 55 -3.35 -3.55 -17.07
C GLU A 55 -4.14 -2.58 -16.18
N ASP A 56 -5.46 -2.78 -16.03
CA ASP A 56 -6.33 -2.02 -15.12
C ASP A 56 -5.96 -2.24 -13.65
N GLU A 57 -5.64 -3.49 -13.29
CA GLU A 57 -5.21 -3.89 -11.95
C GLU A 57 -3.83 -3.29 -11.61
N GLN A 58 -2.88 -3.32 -12.56
CA GLN A 58 -1.57 -2.70 -12.41
C GLN A 58 -1.68 -1.19 -12.19
N LYS A 59 -2.51 -0.49 -12.97
CA LYS A 59 -2.74 0.96 -12.82
C LYS A 59 -3.38 1.30 -11.48
N GLY A 60 -4.44 0.61 -11.09
CA GLY A 60 -5.10 0.84 -9.80
C GLY A 60 -4.18 0.60 -8.60
N LEU A 61 -3.31 -0.41 -8.70
CA LEU A 61 -2.32 -0.68 -7.67
C LEU A 61 -1.19 0.35 -7.64
N ALA A 62 -0.70 0.79 -8.81
CA ALA A 62 0.31 1.84 -8.92
C ALA A 62 -0.21 3.16 -8.33
N GLU A 63 -1.46 3.54 -8.61
CA GLU A 63 -2.10 4.72 -8.02
C GLU A 63 -2.23 4.61 -6.49
N ALA A 64 -2.64 3.44 -6.00
CA ALA A 64 -2.74 3.19 -4.56
C ALA A 64 -1.39 3.32 -3.84
N ILE A 65 -0.31 2.81 -4.45
CA ILE A 65 1.07 2.90 -3.91
C ILE A 65 1.64 4.32 -4.07
N ALA A 66 1.45 4.96 -5.23
CA ALA A 66 1.95 6.31 -5.51
C ALA A 66 1.31 7.34 -4.58
N GLY A 67 0.02 7.20 -4.26
CA GLY A 67 -0.65 8.05 -3.26
C GLY A 67 0.04 8.03 -1.90
N LYS A 68 0.69 6.92 -1.51
CA LYS A 68 1.51 6.86 -0.28
C LYS A 68 2.84 7.57 -0.44
N LEU A 69 3.52 7.44 -1.58
CA LEU A 69 4.80 8.10 -1.83
C LEU A 69 4.65 9.62 -1.82
N PHE A 70 3.60 10.15 -2.47
CA PHE A 70 3.31 11.59 -2.45
C PHE A 70 2.98 12.11 -1.05
N ALA A 71 2.20 11.37 -0.26
CA ALA A 71 1.85 11.78 1.11
C ALA A 71 3.07 11.86 2.05
N VAL A 72 4.03 10.94 1.89
CA VAL A 72 5.29 10.97 2.68
C VAL A 72 6.15 12.16 2.27
N LEU A 73 6.31 12.40 0.96
CA LEU A 73 7.13 13.52 0.47
C LEU A 73 6.52 14.89 0.75
N SER A 74 5.19 15.01 0.84
CA SER A 74 4.50 16.27 1.17
C SER A 74 4.45 16.59 2.65
N SER A 75 4.77 15.63 3.54
CA SER A 75 4.80 15.86 5.00
C SER A 75 6.18 16.30 5.50
N ASP A 76 7.20 16.28 4.64
CA ASP A 76 8.57 16.74 4.90
C ASP A 76 8.88 18.16 4.35
N ILE A 77 7.87 18.91 3.88
CA ILE A 77 7.98 20.31 3.36
C ILE A 77 7.17 21.28 4.23
#